data_AF-A0A258Q9Y9-F1
#
_entry.id   AF-A0A258Q9Y9-F1
#
_cell.length_a   1.000
_cell.length_b   1.000
_cell.length_c   1.000
_cell.angle_alpha   90.00
_cell.angle_beta   90.00
_cell.angle_gamma   90.00
#
_symmetry.space_group_name_H-M   'P 1'
#
loop_
_entity.id
_entity.type
_entity.pdbx_description
1 polymer ?
#
loop_
_entity_poly.entity_id
_entity_poly.type
_entity_poly.pdbx_seq_one_letter_code
_entity_poly.pdbx_strand_id
1 'polypeptide(L)'
;IATILGILSIAAYAPYGITHWPGADILMMVIVLYIATAFVLGLIHPAKTSKDGKAVFHWGPASVIIFLSVVVLLDSIFVTLASSGLSQNAARELLPKPDQGTEVTSFFPGTVSRDYQKNLEMFNQYNDALDEQTQLGWKVHKGWVNPPLTQTASLFRISVVDRTDQPVTGAAVEIHFMRPADKRQDFRVTVPEAEPGIYQLPLTLSEPGLWEVVIHIKKGEANFEIDGQTNIGLKK
;
A
#
# COMPACT_ATOMS: atom_id res chain seq x y z
N ILE A 1 34.85 11.38 -31.22
CA ILE A 1 35.97 10.72 -30.51
C ILE A 1 35.43 9.66 -29.55
N ALA A 2 34.61 10.00 -28.56
CA ALA A 2 34.07 9.03 -27.59
C ALA A 2 33.29 7.85 -28.23
N THR A 3 32.42 8.10 -29.21
CA THR A 3 31.70 7.03 -29.94
C THR A 3 32.63 6.14 -30.76
N ILE A 4 33.68 6.74 -31.35
CA ILE A 4 34.70 6.00 -32.12
C ILE A 4 35.50 5.11 -31.17
N LEU A 5 35.89 5.62 -29.99
CA LEU A 5 36.54 4.84 -28.94
C LEU A 5 35.64 3.71 -28.43
N GLY A 6 34.34 3.96 -28.22
CA GLY A 6 33.39 2.92 -27.81
C GLY A 6 33.30 1.78 -28.83
N ILE A 7 33.14 2.11 -30.11
CA ILE A 7 33.10 1.12 -31.20
C ILE A 7 34.44 0.37 -31.31
N LEU A 8 35.56 1.08 -31.18
CA LEU A 8 36.89 0.51 -31.31
C LEU A 8 37.25 -0.41 -30.13
N SER A 9 36.80 -0.09 -28.92
CA SER A 9 36.93 -0.96 -27.74
C SER A 9 36.10 -2.25 -27.89
N ILE A 10 34.87 -2.16 -28.40
CA ILE A 10 34.03 -3.34 -28.67
C ILE A 10 34.67 -4.20 -29.76
N ALA A 11 35.15 -3.59 -30.85
CA ALA A 11 35.82 -4.28 -31.94
C ALA A 11 37.13 -4.95 -31.50
N ALA A 12 37.86 -4.37 -30.54
CA ALA A 12 39.07 -4.95 -29.97
C ALA A 12 38.77 -6.13 -29.02
N TYR A 13 37.66 -6.07 -28.27
CA TYR A 13 37.26 -7.14 -27.35
C TYR A 13 36.59 -8.33 -28.06
N ALA A 14 35.87 -8.09 -29.16
CA ALA A 14 35.10 -9.12 -29.85
C ALA A 14 35.92 -10.37 -30.28
N PRO A 15 37.14 -10.26 -30.84
CA PRO A 15 37.97 -11.42 -31.18
C PRO A 15 38.34 -12.28 -29.96
N TYR A 16 38.57 -11.63 -28.81
CA TYR A 16 38.87 -12.34 -27.56
C TYR A 16 37.61 -13.05 -27.03
N GLY A 17 36.46 -12.39 -27.01
CA GLY A 17 35.20 -12.99 -26.55
C GLY A 17 34.70 -14.14 -27.45
N ILE A 18 35.04 -14.13 -28.75
CA ILE A 18 34.72 -15.22 -29.68
C ILE A 18 35.64 -16.42 -29.46
N THR A 19 36.94 -16.19 -29.16
CA THR A 19 37.91 -17.27 -28.94
C THR A 19 37.82 -17.88 -27.54
N HIS A 20 37.47 -17.08 -26.53
CA HIS A 20 37.34 -17.47 -25.13
C HIS A 20 35.94 -17.11 -24.62
N TRP A 21 34.94 -17.89 -25.05
CA TRP A 21 33.54 -17.62 -24.78
C TRP A 21 33.21 -17.65 -23.27
N PRO A 22 32.90 -16.50 -22.63
CA PRO A 22 32.65 -16.44 -21.20
C PRO A 22 31.17 -16.67 -20.83
N GLY A 23 30.29 -16.80 -21.81
CA GLY A 23 28.83 -16.79 -21.62
C GLY A 23 28.20 -15.47 -22.07
N ALA A 24 26.95 -15.53 -22.52
CA ALA A 24 26.24 -14.39 -23.09
C ALA A 24 26.07 -13.24 -22.08
N ASP A 25 25.81 -13.55 -20.82
CA ASP A 25 25.56 -12.56 -19.77
C ASP A 25 26.80 -11.69 -19.48
N ILE A 26 27.98 -12.31 -19.41
CA ILE A 26 29.26 -11.61 -19.18
C ILE A 26 29.58 -10.71 -20.37
N LEU A 27 29.35 -11.20 -21.59
CA LEU A 27 29.58 -10.44 -22.81
C LEU A 27 28.67 -9.20 -22.89
N MET A 28 27.39 -9.35 -22.50
CA MET A 28 26.45 -8.23 -22.45
C MET A 28 26.86 -7.20 -21.41
N MET A 29 27.31 -7.62 -20.23
CA MET A 29 27.82 -6.70 -19.21
C MET A 29 29.00 -5.85 -19.74
N VAL A 30 29.96 -6.48 -20.44
CA VAL A 30 31.13 -5.78 -20.99
C VAL A 30 30.74 -4.78 -22.09
N ILE A 31 29.82 -5.17 -22.98
CA ILE A 31 29.31 -4.27 -24.03
C ILE A 31 28.59 -3.06 -23.41
N VAL A 32 27.70 -3.30 -22.45
CA VAL A 32 26.97 -2.23 -21.75
C VAL A 32 27.95 -1.30 -21.03
N LEU A 33 28.97 -1.84 -20.37
CA LEU A 33 30.01 -1.05 -19.69
C LEU A 33 30.77 -0.15 -20.66
N TYR A 34 31.14 -0.64 -21.84
CA TYR A 34 31.84 0.17 -22.84
C TYR A 34 30.97 1.25 -23.45
N ILE A 35 29.69 0.96 -23.71
CA ILE A 35 28.73 1.96 -24.19
C ILE A 35 28.51 3.03 -23.12
N ALA A 36 28.30 2.65 -21.86
CA ALA A 36 28.13 3.57 -20.74
C ALA A 36 29.37 4.45 -20.56
N THR A 37 30.56 3.87 -20.63
CA THR A 37 31.83 4.61 -20.48
C THR A 37 32.04 5.59 -21.65
N ALA A 38 31.76 5.19 -22.88
CA ALA A 38 31.81 6.07 -24.05
C ALA A 38 30.77 7.20 -23.95
N PHE A 39 29.60 6.91 -23.41
CA PHE A 39 28.56 7.90 -23.14
C PHE A 39 29.07 8.94 -22.12
N VAL A 40 29.54 8.51 -20.94
CA VAL A 40 30.09 9.40 -19.90
C VAL A 40 31.27 10.24 -20.41
N LEU A 41 32.21 9.64 -21.14
CA LEU A 41 33.33 10.37 -21.76
C LEU A 41 32.84 11.40 -22.78
N GLY A 42 31.75 11.10 -23.50
CA GLY A 42 31.09 12.03 -24.41
C GLY A 42 30.42 13.21 -23.69
N LEU A 43 30.00 13.04 -22.43
CA LEU A 43 29.43 14.12 -21.61
C LEU A 43 30.51 15.07 -21.05
N ILE A 44 31.72 14.55 -20.76
CA ILE A 44 32.77 15.28 -20.04
C ILE A 44 33.65 16.14 -20.97
N HIS A 45 33.74 15.82 -22.28
CA HIS A 45 34.62 16.55 -23.21
C HIS A 45 33.93 17.77 -23.85
N PRO A 46 34.33 19.03 -23.54
CA PRO A 46 33.82 20.20 -24.25
C PRO A 46 34.30 20.20 -25.70
N ALA A 47 33.40 20.52 -26.64
CA ALA A 47 33.77 20.68 -28.04
C ALA A 47 34.75 21.86 -28.18
N LYS A 48 35.95 21.59 -28.72
CA LYS A 48 36.95 22.61 -29.06
C LYS A 48 36.49 23.45 -30.26
N THR A 49 35.47 24.28 -30.09
CA THR A 49 35.20 25.43 -30.96
C THR A 49 34.22 26.37 -30.27
N SER A 50 34.75 27.26 -29.45
CA SER A 50 34.20 28.61 -29.37
C SER A 50 35.34 29.56 -29.07
N LYS A 51 35.68 30.40 -30.05
CA LYS A 51 36.61 31.53 -29.85
C LYS A 51 36.03 32.61 -28.93
N ASP A 52 34.77 32.48 -28.54
CA ASP A 52 34.13 33.28 -27.47
C ASP A 52 33.82 32.36 -26.29
N GLY A 53 34.36 32.67 -25.11
CA GLY A 53 34.36 31.86 -23.88
C GLY A 53 33.01 31.55 -23.23
N LYS A 54 32.01 31.13 -24.00
CA LYS A 54 30.73 30.59 -23.51
C LYS A 54 30.79 29.07 -23.61
N ALA A 55 30.89 28.40 -22.47
CA ALA A 55 30.71 26.97 -22.38
C ALA A 55 29.25 26.64 -22.77
N VAL A 56 29.02 26.25 -24.01
CA VAL A 56 27.69 25.82 -24.47
C VAL A 56 27.48 24.40 -23.98
N PHE A 57 26.58 24.26 -23.01
CA PHE A 57 26.19 22.97 -22.44
C PHE A 57 25.64 22.05 -23.54
N HIS A 58 26.11 20.79 -23.59
CA HIS A 58 25.72 19.84 -24.64
C HIS A 58 24.24 19.44 -24.52
N TRP A 59 23.52 19.46 -25.63
CA TRP A 59 22.09 19.13 -25.69
C TRP A 59 21.76 17.71 -25.23
N GLY A 60 22.66 16.73 -25.43
CA GLY A 60 22.49 15.34 -24.98
C GLY A 60 22.35 15.20 -23.45
N PRO A 61 23.37 15.54 -22.65
CA PRO A 61 23.25 15.56 -21.19
C PRO A 61 22.13 16.47 -20.71
N ALA A 62 21.87 17.60 -21.39
CA ALA A 62 20.76 18.48 -21.04
C ALA A 62 19.40 17.76 -21.11
N SER A 63 19.12 17.03 -22.18
CA SER A 63 17.87 16.28 -22.32
C SER A 63 17.72 15.21 -21.23
N VAL A 64 18.79 14.48 -20.89
CA VAL A 64 18.75 13.46 -19.83
C VAL A 64 18.52 14.09 -18.46
N ILE A 65 19.20 15.18 -18.14
CA ILE A 65 19.01 15.89 -16.85
C ILE A 65 17.61 16.47 -16.75
N ILE A 66 17.09 17.08 -17.83
CA ILE A 66 15.72 17.61 -17.86
C ILE A 66 14.73 16.46 -17.65
N PHE A 67 14.87 15.37 -18.39
CA PHE A 67 14.01 14.19 -18.25
C PHE A 67 14.05 13.64 -16.81
N LEU A 68 15.25 13.43 -16.27
CA LEU A 68 15.41 12.88 -14.93
C LEU A 68 14.89 13.83 -13.85
N SER A 69 15.05 15.15 -14.04
CA SER A 69 14.49 16.17 -13.13
C SER A 69 12.97 16.16 -13.15
N VAL A 70 12.34 15.98 -14.32
CA VAL A 70 10.88 15.84 -14.43
C VAL A 70 10.41 14.58 -13.71
N VAL A 71 11.10 13.45 -13.89
CA VAL A 71 10.78 12.19 -13.18
C VAL A 71 10.88 12.39 -11.67
N VAL A 72 11.98 12.95 -11.17
CA VAL A 72 12.17 13.20 -9.72
C VAL A 72 11.10 14.16 -9.17
N LEU A 73 10.69 15.18 -9.94
CA LEU A 73 9.64 16.09 -9.54
C LEU A 73 8.28 15.38 -9.45
N LEU A 74 7.92 14.58 -10.45
CA LEU A 74 6.69 13.79 -10.45
C LEU A 74 6.68 12.78 -9.30
N ASP A 75 7.78 12.07 -9.08
CA ASP A 75 7.93 11.12 -7.97
C ASP A 75 7.78 11.83 -6.63
N SER A 76 8.38 13.01 -6.46
CA SER A 76 8.24 13.81 -5.24
C SER A 76 6.78 14.20 -4.98
N ILE A 77 6.04 14.57 -6.03
CA ILE A 77 4.60 14.86 -5.94
C ILE A 77 3.84 13.60 -5.52
N PHE A 78 4.09 12.45 -6.17
CA PHE A 78 3.41 11.20 -5.85
C PHE A 78 3.69 10.71 -4.44
N VAL A 79 4.95 10.77 -3.98
CA VAL A 79 5.33 10.40 -2.61
C VAL A 79 4.66 11.32 -1.58
N THR A 80 4.57 12.62 -1.87
CA THR A 80 3.87 13.57 -1.00
C THR A 80 2.36 13.29 -0.95
N LEU A 81 1.73 12.99 -2.09
CA LEU A 81 0.33 12.59 -2.17
C LEU A 81 0.05 11.27 -1.45
N ALA A 82 0.95 10.29 -1.58
CA ALA A 82 0.80 8.99 -0.94
C ALA A 82 0.97 9.07 0.58
N SER A 83 1.81 9.98 1.08
CA SER A 83 2.06 10.14 2.52
C SER A 83 1.09 11.09 3.22
N SER A 84 0.60 12.12 2.54
CA SER A 84 -0.22 13.19 3.14
C SER A 84 -1.66 13.22 2.61
N GLY A 85 -1.98 12.44 1.59
CA GLY A 85 -3.27 12.48 0.89
C GLY A 85 -3.38 13.62 -0.13
N LEU A 86 -4.49 13.65 -0.86
CA LEU A 86 -4.81 14.72 -1.81
C LEU A 86 -5.19 16.02 -1.07
N SER A 87 -4.68 17.16 -1.53
CA SER A 87 -5.12 18.47 -1.01
C SER A 87 -6.60 18.72 -1.33
N GLN A 88 -7.33 19.47 -0.49
CA GLN A 88 -8.77 19.71 -0.68
C GLN A 88 -9.13 20.28 -2.06
N ASN A 89 -8.27 21.13 -2.63
CA ASN A 89 -8.49 21.73 -3.95
C ASN A 89 -8.34 20.71 -5.07
N ALA A 90 -7.28 19.89 -5.03
CA ALA A 90 -7.05 18.84 -6.01
C ALA A 90 -8.11 17.73 -5.91
N ALA A 91 -8.50 17.36 -4.67
CA ALA A 91 -9.55 16.39 -4.42
C ALA A 91 -10.89 16.83 -5.03
N ARG A 92 -11.24 18.12 -4.97
CA ARG A 92 -12.51 18.63 -5.50
C ARG A 92 -12.56 18.67 -7.03
N GLU A 93 -11.42 18.83 -7.70
CA GLU A 93 -11.32 18.87 -9.16
C GLU A 93 -11.14 17.47 -9.78
N LEU A 94 -10.35 16.61 -9.13
CA LEU A 94 -9.97 15.30 -9.66
C LEU A 94 -10.96 14.19 -9.26
N LEU A 95 -11.52 14.25 -8.05
CA LEU A 95 -12.45 13.22 -7.57
C LEU A 95 -13.88 13.60 -7.95
N PRO A 96 -14.71 12.64 -8.39
CA PRO A 96 -16.14 12.88 -8.51
C PRO A 96 -16.68 13.37 -7.16
N LYS A 97 -17.50 14.42 -7.20
CA LYS A 97 -18.14 14.94 -5.98
C LYS A 97 -18.85 13.76 -5.31
N PRO A 98 -18.63 13.52 -4.00
CA PRO A 98 -19.30 12.43 -3.32
C PRO A 98 -20.81 12.68 -3.45
N ASP A 99 -21.49 11.76 -4.13
CA ASP A 99 -22.95 11.80 -4.20
C ASP A 99 -23.45 11.84 -2.76
N GLN A 100 -24.21 12.90 -2.45
CA GLN A 100 -24.89 13.05 -1.18
C GLN A 100 -25.99 11.98 -1.09
N GLY A 101 -25.60 10.75 -0.80
CA GLY A 101 -26.51 9.62 -0.87
C GLY A 101 -25.86 8.28 -1.16
N THR A 102 -24.53 8.13 -1.05
CA THR A 102 -23.95 6.79 -0.97
C THR A 102 -24.57 6.09 0.24
N GLU A 103 -25.48 5.15 -0.01
CA GLU A 103 -25.91 4.18 0.99
C GLU A 103 -24.65 3.72 1.70
N VAL A 104 -24.60 3.95 3.02
CA VAL A 104 -23.46 3.58 3.84
C VAL A 104 -23.44 2.07 3.92
N THR A 105 -22.86 1.45 2.90
CA THR A 105 -22.72 0.01 2.80
C THR A 105 -21.48 -0.36 3.59
N SER A 106 -21.72 -0.99 4.73
CA SER A 106 -20.64 -1.61 5.50
C SER A 106 -20.42 -2.98 4.90
N PHE A 107 -19.50 -3.06 3.94
CA PHE A 107 -19.14 -4.33 3.33
C PHE A 107 -18.09 -5.01 4.22
N PHE A 108 -18.56 -5.96 5.02
CA PHE A 108 -17.68 -6.82 5.83
C PHE A 108 -17.52 -8.17 5.13
N PRO A 109 -16.57 -8.32 4.18
CA PRO A 109 -16.27 -9.63 3.61
C PRO A 109 -15.94 -10.58 4.76
N GLY A 110 -16.63 -11.72 4.80
CA GLY A 110 -16.36 -12.76 5.78
C GLY A 110 -14.91 -13.21 5.66
N THR A 111 -14.27 -13.43 6.80
CA THR A 111 -12.95 -14.05 6.99
C THR A 111 -11.99 -13.90 5.81
N VAL A 112 -11.13 -12.89 5.97
CA VAL A 112 -9.75 -12.78 5.50
C VAL A 112 -9.53 -11.99 4.21
N SER A 113 -8.73 -10.93 4.30
CA SER A 113 -7.62 -10.71 3.36
C SER A 113 -6.59 -9.77 3.98
N ARG A 114 -5.47 -10.33 4.46
CA ARG A 114 -4.23 -9.54 4.62
C ARG A 114 -3.11 -10.16 3.78
N ASP A 115 -2.23 -9.30 3.28
CA ASP A 115 -1.13 -9.66 2.39
C ASP A 115 -0.08 -10.52 3.10
N TYR A 116 -0.24 -11.85 3.08
CA TYR A 116 0.71 -12.81 3.67
C TYR A 116 1.89 -13.18 2.77
N GLN A 117 2.12 -12.45 1.68
CA GLN A 117 3.06 -12.80 0.62
C GLN A 117 4.57 -12.81 1.00
N LYS A 118 4.94 -12.71 2.28
CA LYS A 118 6.36 -12.53 2.65
C LYS A 118 7.01 -13.61 3.51
N ASN A 119 6.30 -14.53 4.19
CA ASN A 119 6.95 -15.58 5.01
C ASN A 119 6.12 -16.86 5.17
N LEU A 120 6.76 -18.02 4.96
CA LEU A 120 6.14 -19.36 5.06
C LEU A 120 5.70 -19.70 6.51
N GLU A 121 6.45 -19.23 7.52
CA GLU A 121 6.09 -19.46 8.93
C GLU A 121 4.81 -18.72 9.34
N MET A 122 4.62 -17.48 8.87
CA MET A 122 3.38 -16.73 9.13
C MET A 122 2.18 -17.33 8.39
N PHE A 123 2.41 -17.99 7.26
CA PHE A 123 1.36 -18.70 6.53
C PHE A 123 0.88 -19.95 7.28
N ASN A 124 1.79 -20.72 7.88
CA ASN A 124 1.41 -21.89 8.70
C ASN A 124 0.62 -21.48 9.94
N GLN A 125 1.10 -20.47 10.68
CA GLN A 125 0.37 -19.92 11.84
C GLN A 125 -1.03 -19.41 11.48
N TYR A 126 -1.18 -18.84 10.29
CA TYR A 126 -2.47 -18.41 9.77
C TYR A 126 -3.42 -19.59 9.49
N ASN A 127 -2.94 -20.66 8.86
CA ASN A 127 -3.77 -21.85 8.62
C ASN A 127 -4.20 -22.50 9.94
N ASP A 128 -3.30 -22.61 10.91
CA ASP A 128 -3.61 -23.17 12.22
C ASP A 128 -4.70 -22.35 12.93
N ALA A 129 -4.61 -21.01 12.87
CA ALA A 129 -5.62 -20.11 13.43
C ALA A 129 -6.98 -20.21 12.70
N LEU A 130 -6.97 -20.36 11.38
CA LEU A 130 -8.18 -20.53 10.58
C LEU A 130 -8.86 -21.88 10.87
N ASP A 131 -8.08 -22.94 11.05
CA ASP A 131 -8.57 -24.26 11.44
C ASP A 131 -9.16 -24.22 12.86
N GLU A 132 -8.50 -23.55 13.81
CA GLU A 132 -9.04 -23.32 15.16
C GLU A 132 -10.39 -22.60 15.10
N GLN A 133 -10.48 -21.50 14.34
CA GLN A 133 -11.72 -20.74 14.16
C GLN A 133 -12.84 -21.58 13.55
N THR A 134 -12.50 -22.42 12.56
CA THR A 134 -13.45 -23.33 11.92
C THR A 134 -13.96 -24.38 12.91
N GLN A 135 -13.10 -24.90 13.79
CA GLN A 135 -13.48 -25.85 14.85
C GLN A 135 -14.35 -25.22 15.95
N LEU A 136 -14.15 -23.93 16.27
CA LEU A 136 -15.01 -23.19 17.18
C LEU A 136 -16.45 -23.11 16.65
N GLY A 137 -16.61 -22.94 15.33
CA GLY A 137 -17.91 -22.90 14.67
C GLY A 137 -18.77 -21.71 15.09
N TRP A 138 -18.15 -20.62 15.55
CA TRP A 138 -18.86 -19.40 15.92
C TRP A 138 -19.37 -18.67 14.69
N LYS A 139 -20.62 -18.19 14.76
CA LYS A 139 -21.22 -17.32 13.76
C LYS A 139 -21.24 -15.90 14.31
N VAL A 140 -20.53 -15.00 13.64
CA VAL A 140 -20.38 -13.61 14.06
C VAL A 140 -21.11 -12.69 13.08
N HIS A 141 -22.11 -11.96 13.58
CA HIS A 141 -22.79 -10.90 12.86
C HIS A 141 -22.34 -9.55 13.39
N LYS A 142 -22.01 -8.61 12.50
CA LYS A 142 -21.39 -7.34 12.88
C LYS A 142 -21.85 -6.19 11.98
N GLY A 143 -21.91 -4.99 12.54
CA GLY A 143 -22.15 -3.77 11.77
C GLY A 143 -22.67 -2.61 12.60
N TRP A 144 -22.95 -1.52 11.89
CA TRP A 144 -23.58 -0.34 12.48
C TRP A 144 -25.09 -0.51 12.56
N VAL A 145 -25.68 -0.17 13.70
CA VAL A 145 -27.14 -0.17 13.86
C VAL A 145 -27.77 0.98 13.07
N ASN A 146 -27.08 2.12 12.99
CA ASN A 146 -27.45 3.29 12.19
C ASN A 146 -26.28 3.71 11.31
N PRO A 147 -26.49 4.31 10.13
CA PRO A 147 -25.42 4.78 9.26
C PRO A 147 -24.43 5.68 10.02
N PRO A 148 -23.13 5.34 10.08
CA PRO A 148 -22.16 6.11 10.82
C PRO A 148 -21.82 7.43 10.13
N LEU A 149 -21.80 8.51 10.92
CA LEU A 149 -21.42 9.86 10.48
C LEU A 149 -20.23 10.36 11.30
N THR A 150 -19.41 11.23 10.70
CA THR A 150 -18.29 11.86 11.38
C THR A 150 -18.74 12.63 12.63
N GLN A 151 -17.91 12.59 13.68
CA GLN A 151 -18.12 13.33 14.93
C GLN A 151 -19.49 13.06 15.59
N THR A 152 -20.11 11.92 15.29
CA THR A 152 -21.40 11.51 15.83
C THR A 152 -21.30 10.09 16.35
N ALA A 153 -21.69 9.90 17.61
CA ALA A 153 -21.72 8.59 18.24
C ALA A 153 -22.72 7.69 17.51
N SER A 154 -22.22 6.65 16.85
CA SER A 154 -22.99 5.67 16.10
C SER A 154 -22.85 4.31 16.79
N LEU A 155 -23.95 3.57 16.93
CA LEU A 155 -23.91 2.31 17.67
C LEU A 155 -23.34 1.20 16.78
N PHE A 156 -22.19 0.63 17.19
CA PHE A 156 -21.64 -0.56 16.58
C PHE A 156 -22.04 -1.79 17.38
N ARG A 157 -22.52 -2.83 16.69
CA ARG A 157 -23.02 -4.06 17.32
C ARG A 157 -22.35 -5.28 16.71
N ILE A 158 -22.00 -6.22 17.57
CA ILE A 158 -21.49 -7.55 17.26
C ILE A 158 -22.34 -8.57 18.00
N SER A 159 -22.88 -9.55 17.28
CA SER A 159 -23.57 -10.71 17.83
C SER A 159 -22.75 -11.96 17.55
N VAL A 160 -22.49 -12.73 18.60
CA VAL A 160 -21.66 -13.94 18.56
C VAL A 160 -22.49 -15.11 19.09
N VAL A 161 -22.72 -16.09 18.22
CA VAL A 161 -23.35 -17.35 18.59
C VAL A 161 -22.44 -18.52 18.25
N ASP A 162 -22.54 -19.62 18.98
CA ASP A 162 -21.78 -20.82 18.70
C ASP A 162 -22.41 -21.66 17.57
N ARG A 163 -21.83 -22.84 17.31
CA ARG A 163 -22.33 -23.76 16.28
C ARG A 163 -23.77 -24.24 16.51
N THR A 164 -24.24 -24.19 17.77
CA THR A 164 -25.59 -24.59 18.20
C THR A 164 -26.54 -23.40 18.35
N ASP A 165 -26.15 -22.22 17.84
CA ASP A 165 -26.89 -20.97 17.94
C ASP A 165 -27.09 -20.48 19.40
N GLN A 166 -26.24 -20.93 20.33
CA GLN A 166 -26.23 -20.42 21.69
C GLN A 166 -25.35 -19.16 21.78
N PRO A 167 -25.76 -18.13 22.54
CA PRO A 167 -25.00 -16.90 22.67
C PRO A 167 -23.65 -17.15 23.35
N VAL A 168 -22.57 -16.67 22.74
CA VAL A 168 -21.24 -16.73 23.33
C VAL A 168 -21.07 -15.55 24.28
N THR A 169 -21.36 -15.78 25.56
CA THR A 169 -21.22 -14.77 26.62
C THR A 169 -19.82 -14.74 27.23
N GLY A 170 -19.47 -13.61 27.85
CA GLY A 170 -18.23 -13.42 28.61
C GLY A 170 -16.95 -13.39 27.76
N ALA A 171 -17.05 -13.21 26.44
CA ALA A 171 -15.90 -13.03 25.58
C ALA A 171 -15.33 -11.60 25.70
N ALA A 172 -14.01 -11.49 25.62
CA ALA A 172 -13.32 -10.21 25.44
C ALA A 172 -13.34 -9.86 23.95
N VAL A 173 -14.04 -8.78 23.60
CA VAL A 173 -14.15 -8.29 22.22
C VAL A 173 -13.36 -7.00 22.07
N GLU A 174 -12.38 -7.00 21.17
CA GLU A 174 -11.61 -5.83 20.77
C GLU A 174 -11.83 -5.56 19.29
N ILE A 175 -12.02 -4.28 18.95
CA ILE A 175 -12.07 -3.83 17.56
C ILE A 175 -10.88 -2.90 17.32
N HIS A 176 -10.19 -3.11 16.20
CA HIS A 176 -9.17 -2.22 15.68
C HIS A 176 -9.67 -1.57 14.39
N PHE A 177 -9.84 -0.26 14.42
CA PHE A 177 -10.14 0.55 13.24
C PHE A 177 -8.84 1.10 12.68
N MET A 178 -8.62 0.89 11.38
CA MET A 178 -7.41 1.32 10.68
C MET A 178 -7.77 2.16 9.47
N ARG A 179 -7.02 3.22 9.22
CA ARG A 179 -7.22 4.06 8.05
C ARG A 179 -6.14 3.79 7.00
N PRO A 180 -6.50 3.37 5.78
CA PRO A 180 -5.51 3.12 4.72
C PRO A 180 -4.62 4.32 4.40
N ALA A 181 -5.16 5.54 4.54
CA ALA A 181 -4.48 6.78 4.20
C ALA A 181 -3.57 7.35 5.32
N ASP A 182 -3.85 7.05 6.60
CA ASP A 182 -3.05 7.60 7.71
C ASP A 182 -3.15 6.73 8.97
N LYS A 183 -2.08 5.96 9.23
CA LYS A 183 -1.97 5.07 10.39
C LYS A 183 -2.01 5.78 11.74
N ARG A 184 -1.79 7.10 11.78
CA ARG A 184 -1.86 7.87 13.04
C ARG A 184 -3.29 8.00 13.56
N GLN A 185 -4.27 7.68 12.72
CA GLN A 185 -5.70 7.74 13.04
C GLN A 185 -6.26 6.37 13.46
N ASP A 186 -5.42 5.33 13.48
CA ASP A 186 -5.81 3.99 13.90
C ASP A 186 -6.11 3.98 15.40
N PHE A 187 -7.15 3.27 15.80
CA PHE A 187 -7.51 3.16 17.22
C PHE A 187 -8.12 1.80 17.55
N ARG A 188 -7.91 1.37 18.79
CA ARG A 188 -8.48 0.15 19.36
C ARG A 188 -9.51 0.47 20.41
N VAL A 189 -10.55 -0.35 20.48
CA VAL A 189 -11.61 -0.21 21.46
C VAL A 189 -12.10 -1.58 21.92
N THR A 190 -12.23 -1.73 23.23
CA THR A 190 -12.87 -2.91 23.83
C THR A 190 -14.37 -2.70 23.86
N VAL A 191 -15.13 -3.68 23.40
CA VAL A 191 -16.58 -3.62 23.31
C VAL A 191 -17.19 -4.39 24.47
N PRO A 192 -17.95 -3.73 25.37
CA PRO A 192 -18.60 -4.43 26.46
C PRO A 192 -19.76 -5.29 25.95
N GLU A 193 -20.02 -6.38 26.67
CA GLU A 193 -21.24 -7.17 26.49
C GLU A 193 -22.43 -6.39 27.05
N ALA A 194 -23.47 -6.19 26.23
CA ALA A 194 -24.69 -5.51 26.62
C ALA A 194 -25.84 -6.48 26.90
N GLU A 195 -25.92 -7.55 26.11
CA GLU A 195 -26.85 -8.67 26.28
C GLU A 195 -26.09 -9.98 26.02
N PRO A 196 -26.60 -11.14 26.47
CA PRO A 196 -25.94 -12.42 26.23
C PRO A 196 -25.53 -12.62 24.77
N GLY A 197 -24.22 -12.63 24.50
CA GLY A 197 -23.66 -12.80 23.16
C GLY A 197 -23.80 -11.58 22.24
N ILE A 198 -24.23 -10.43 22.76
CA ILE A 198 -24.31 -9.15 22.03
C ILE A 198 -23.37 -8.15 22.69
N TYR A 199 -22.38 -7.73 21.90
CA TYR A 199 -21.37 -6.75 22.26
C TYR A 199 -21.66 -5.48 21.48
N GLN A 200 -21.83 -4.35 22.17
CA GLN A 200 -22.12 -3.08 21.50
C GLN A 200 -21.56 -1.89 22.25
N LEU A 201 -21.13 -0.88 21.48
CA LEU A 201 -20.62 0.37 22.00
C LEU A 201 -20.91 1.52 21.02
N PRO A 202 -21.33 2.70 21.50
CA PRO A 202 -21.36 3.90 20.67
C PRO A 202 -19.92 4.34 20.33
N LEU A 203 -19.61 4.44 19.05
CA LEU A 203 -18.31 4.87 18.54
C LEU A 203 -18.44 6.18 17.76
N THR A 204 -17.46 7.05 17.95
CA THR A 204 -17.37 8.33 17.22
C THR A 204 -16.10 8.31 16.39
N LEU A 205 -16.24 8.28 15.06
CA LEU A 205 -15.10 8.42 14.15
C LEU A 205 -14.89 9.89 13.78
N SER A 206 -13.64 10.32 13.80
CA SER A 206 -13.25 11.70 13.51
C SER A 206 -13.30 12.02 12.02
N GLU A 207 -12.87 11.09 11.17
CA GLU A 207 -12.68 11.31 9.74
C GLU A 207 -13.64 10.49 8.86
N PRO A 208 -14.08 11.06 7.73
CA PRO A 208 -14.93 10.36 6.77
C PRO A 208 -14.12 9.40 5.89
N GLY A 209 -14.84 8.58 5.13
CA GLY A 209 -14.31 7.71 4.09
C GLY A 209 -14.16 6.26 4.53
N LEU A 210 -13.32 5.51 3.80
CA LEU A 210 -13.10 4.08 4.03
C LEU A 210 -12.20 3.83 5.24
N TRP A 211 -12.61 2.88 6.07
CA TRP A 211 -11.87 2.34 7.20
C TRP A 211 -11.83 0.82 7.10
N GLU A 212 -10.70 0.24 7.47
CA GLU A 212 -10.54 -1.19 7.71
C GLU A 212 -10.86 -1.48 9.18
N VAL A 213 -11.48 -2.63 9.43
CA VAL A 213 -11.91 -3.04 10.76
C VAL A 213 -11.47 -4.47 10.99
N VAL A 214 -10.75 -4.70 12.08
CA VAL A 214 -10.39 -6.05 12.55
C VAL A 214 -11.03 -6.26 13.90
N ILE A 215 -11.74 -7.37 14.08
CA ILE A 215 -12.41 -7.72 15.32
C ILE A 215 -11.78 -8.97 15.87
N HIS A 216 -11.28 -8.88 17.09
CA HIS A 216 -10.74 -10.00 17.86
C HIS A 216 -11.71 -10.35 18.98
N ILE A 217 -12.08 -11.62 19.05
CA ILE A 217 -12.99 -12.17 20.06
C ILE A 217 -12.23 -13.29 20.77
N LYS A 218 -12.02 -13.12 22.08
CA LYS A 218 -11.30 -14.10 22.91
C LYS A 218 -12.19 -14.62 24.03
N LYS A 219 -12.27 -15.95 24.20
CA LYS A 219 -12.98 -16.59 25.32
C LYS A 219 -12.16 -17.77 25.85
N GLY A 220 -11.52 -17.58 27.00
CA GLY A 220 -10.56 -18.57 27.50
C GLY A 220 -9.39 -18.74 26.53
N GLU A 221 -9.19 -19.97 26.04
CA GLU A 221 -8.17 -20.30 25.03
C GLU A 221 -8.65 -20.05 23.60
N ALA A 222 -9.96 -19.93 23.36
CA ALA A 222 -10.51 -19.71 22.03
C ALA A 222 -10.24 -18.29 21.55
N ASN A 223 -9.66 -18.16 20.35
CA ASN A 223 -9.44 -16.89 19.67
C ASN A 223 -10.14 -16.91 18.30
N PHE A 224 -10.86 -15.83 17.99
CA PHE A 224 -11.55 -15.64 16.71
C PHE A 224 -11.27 -14.24 16.18
N GLU A 225 -10.85 -14.15 14.93
CA GLU A 225 -10.51 -12.90 14.25
C GLU A 225 -11.35 -12.76 12.98
N ILE A 226 -11.88 -11.56 12.75
CA ILE A 226 -12.61 -11.27 11.52
C ILE A 226 -12.37 -9.84 11.05
N ASP A 227 -12.10 -9.73 9.76
CA ASP A 227 -11.84 -8.45 9.10
C ASP A 227 -13.10 -7.92 8.42
N GLY A 228 -13.03 -6.67 8.01
CA GLY A 228 -13.88 -6.10 6.99
C GLY A 228 -13.64 -4.61 6.82
N GLN A 229 -14.55 -3.95 6.10
CA GLN A 229 -14.44 -2.54 5.79
C GLN A 229 -15.73 -1.81 6.11
N THR A 230 -15.59 -0.54 6.49
CA THR A 230 -16.73 0.34 6.70
C THR A 230 -16.45 1.71 6.10
N ASN A 231 -17.49 2.33 5.54
CA ASN A 231 -17.42 3.70 5.06
C ASN A 231 -18.11 4.63 6.05
N ILE A 232 -17.50 5.77 6.37
CA ILE A 232 -18.02 6.76 7.31
C ILE A 232 -18.45 8.01 6.55
N GLY A 233 -19.73 8.37 6.67
CA GLY A 233 -20.30 9.54 6.01
C GLY A 233 -19.89 10.86 6.66
N LEU A 234 -19.89 11.94 5.89
CA LEU A 234 -19.73 13.29 6.43
C LEU A 234 -20.99 13.72 7.19
N LYS A 235 -20.82 14.25 8.39
CA LYS A 235 -21.87 15.01 9.07
C LYS A 235 -22.17 16.28 8.28
N LYS A 236 -23.45 16.48 7.94
CA LYS A 236 -23.96 17.68 7.28
C LYS A 236 -23.99 18.88 8.22
#